data_AF-A0A961DWW2-F1
#
_entry.id   AF-A0A961DWW2-F1
#
_cell.length_a   1.000
_cell.length_b   1.000
_cell.length_c   1.000
_cell.angle_alpha   90.00
_cell.angle_beta   90.00
_cell.angle_gamma   90.00
#
_symmetry.space_group_name_H-M   'P 1'
#
loop_
_entity.id
_entity.type
_entity.pdbx_description
1 polymer ?
#
loop_
_entity_poly.entity_id
_entity_poly.type
_entity_poly.pdbx_seq_one_letter_code
_entity_poly.pdbx_strand_id
1 'polypeptide(L)'
;MTLALASAVVLLSGCGGTVSGTATWPGATLQKALLDEADFPAGVQYGRIVDEPGQPDGAEGPGSMLSRPKGCANVLTEVIKETAERGPGSAAKYAAAYDGARIVMTVLSWNLDLAALKAAAERCAKFEAFFDPNSEGIPITTTELPGLEAGALAYQQTMNLNNSPNSVYMAFQNVGRKAVFGIAFPGSNPRITAKASLPQTFLGVFAKQVRKLRAS
;
A
#
# COMPACT_ATOMS: atom_id res chain seq x y z
N MET A 1 48.34 56.91 32.70
CA MET A 1 47.33 57.72 32.00
C MET A 1 46.34 56.74 31.37
N THR A 2 45.12 56.76 31.88
CA THR A 2 44.05 55.77 31.70
C THR A 2 43.38 55.93 30.32
N LEU A 3 43.07 54.82 29.63
CA LEU A 3 42.10 54.80 28.54
C LEU A 3 41.33 53.48 28.56
N ALA A 4 40.08 53.57 28.99
CA ALA A 4 39.09 52.51 28.94
C ALA A 4 38.38 52.55 27.56
N LEU A 5 38.23 51.38 26.93
CA LEU A 5 37.32 51.20 25.80
C LEU A 5 36.20 50.25 26.22
N ALA A 6 35.00 50.80 26.38
CA ALA A 6 33.78 50.06 26.64
C ALA A 6 33.17 49.60 25.31
N SER A 7 33.04 48.29 25.10
CA SER A 7 32.32 47.72 23.96
C SER A 7 30.86 47.45 24.37
N ALA A 8 29.93 48.16 23.73
CA ALA A 8 28.49 47.97 23.90
C ALA A 8 28.02 46.70 23.17
N VAL A 9 27.40 45.76 23.89
CA VAL A 9 26.74 44.58 23.34
C VAL A 9 25.27 44.93 23.07
N VAL A 10 24.86 44.91 21.81
CA VAL A 10 23.46 45.06 21.39
C VAL A 10 22.81 43.68 21.42
N LEU A 11 21.96 43.42 22.42
CA LEU A 11 21.13 42.22 22.49
C LEU A 11 19.88 42.41 21.62
N LEU A 12 19.88 41.81 20.43
CA LEU A 12 18.68 41.65 19.59
C LEU A 12 17.74 40.63 20.25
N SER A 13 16.69 41.10 20.93
CA SER A 13 15.60 40.26 21.43
C SER A 13 14.59 40.01 20.30
N GLY A 14 14.81 38.96 19.52
CA GLY A 14 13.82 38.46 18.56
C GLY A 14 12.68 37.75 19.30
N CYS A 15 11.51 38.37 19.35
CA CYS A 15 10.26 37.73 19.78
C CYS A 15 9.86 36.65 18.76
N GLY A 16 10.37 35.43 18.94
CA GLY A 16 9.88 34.25 18.24
C GLY A 16 8.53 33.83 18.81
N GLY A 17 7.44 34.26 18.18
CA GLY A 17 6.10 33.77 18.49
C GLY A 17 6.07 32.24 18.36
N THR A 18 5.79 31.55 19.46
CA THR A 18 5.60 30.10 19.46
C THR A 18 4.37 29.78 18.64
N VAL A 19 4.55 29.22 17.45
CA VAL A 19 3.47 28.62 16.68
C VAL A 19 2.92 27.46 17.53
N SER A 20 1.80 27.69 18.20
CA SER A 20 1.07 26.66 18.94
C SER A 20 0.37 25.74 17.94
N GLY A 21 1.16 24.86 17.32
CA GLY A 21 0.69 23.71 16.59
C GLY A 21 1.36 22.49 17.19
N THR A 22 0.59 21.51 17.65
CA THR A 22 1.16 20.20 17.99
C THR A 22 1.87 19.68 16.74
N ALA A 23 3.16 19.39 16.83
CA ALA A 23 3.91 18.77 15.75
C ALA A 23 3.29 17.40 15.44
N THR A 24 2.33 17.37 14.50
CA THR A 24 1.84 16.14 13.90
C THR A 24 2.94 15.64 12.99
N TRP A 25 3.70 14.66 13.47
CA TRP A 25 4.61 13.88 12.65
C TRP A 25 3.89 13.42 11.37
N PRO A 26 4.50 13.48 10.17
CA PRO A 26 3.86 13.10 8.92
C PRO A 26 3.12 11.75 8.97
N GLY A 27 3.66 10.78 9.70
CA GLY A 27 3.01 9.49 9.95
C GLY A 27 1.68 9.58 10.71
N ALA A 28 1.54 10.47 11.70
CA ALA A 28 0.28 10.67 12.43
C ALA A 28 -0.83 11.22 11.53
N THR A 29 -0.48 12.03 10.54
CA THR A 29 -1.43 12.54 9.53
C THR A 29 -1.86 11.43 8.57
N LEU A 30 -0.93 10.57 8.14
CA LEU A 30 -1.24 9.45 7.24
C LEU A 30 -2.13 8.40 7.92
N GLN A 31 -1.91 8.12 9.21
CA GLN A 31 -2.72 7.20 9.99
C GLN A 31 -4.18 7.64 10.11
N LYS A 32 -4.46 8.95 10.23
CA LYS A 32 -5.84 9.49 10.23
C LYS A 32 -6.54 9.32 8.88
N ALA A 33 -5.78 9.21 7.80
CA ALA A 33 -6.30 9.07 6.46
C ALA A 33 -6.77 7.64 6.15
N LEU A 34 -6.43 6.65 6.98
CA LEU A 34 -6.87 5.26 6.82
C LEU A 34 -8.32 5.05 7.27
N LEU A 35 -9.03 4.13 6.61
CA LEU A 35 -10.27 3.57 7.16
C LEU A 35 -10.01 3.03 8.57
N ASP A 36 -11.00 3.14 9.45
CA ASP A 36 -11.01 2.56 10.80
C ASP A 36 -12.05 1.43 10.91
N GLU A 37 -12.14 0.80 12.07
CA GLU A 37 -13.06 -0.33 12.29
C GLU A 37 -14.52 0.06 12.05
N ALA A 38 -14.92 1.30 12.38
CA ALA A 38 -16.29 1.78 12.17
C ALA A 38 -16.63 1.99 10.68
N ASP A 39 -15.62 2.03 9.82
CA ASP A 39 -15.80 2.04 8.37
C ASP A 39 -16.17 0.67 7.80
N PHE A 40 -16.23 -0.40 8.59
CA PHE A 40 -16.55 -1.75 8.10
C PHE A 40 -17.91 -2.27 8.61
N PRO A 41 -18.57 -3.17 7.85
CA PRO A 41 -19.73 -3.89 8.37
C PRO A 41 -19.41 -4.65 9.66
N ALA A 42 -20.40 -4.84 10.51
CA ALA A 42 -20.26 -5.66 11.71
C ALA A 42 -19.76 -7.07 11.35
N GLY A 43 -18.82 -7.59 12.15
CA GLY A 43 -18.25 -8.92 11.96
C GLY A 43 -17.01 -8.97 11.07
N VAL A 44 -16.60 -7.85 10.45
CA VAL A 44 -15.27 -7.75 9.82
C VAL A 44 -14.20 -7.68 10.91
N GLN A 45 -13.10 -8.42 10.74
CA GLN A 45 -11.94 -8.27 11.62
C GLN A 45 -11.00 -7.21 11.04
N TYR A 46 -10.82 -6.12 11.78
CA TYR A 46 -9.98 -5.01 11.39
C TYR A 46 -8.70 -4.98 12.23
N GLY A 47 -7.57 -4.60 11.62
CA GLY A 47 -6.33 -4.36 12.35
C GLY A 47 -5.38 -3.44 11.61
N ARG A 48 -4.71 -2.55 12.34
CA ARG A 48 -3.58 -1.77 11.81
C ARG A 48 -2.38 -2.70 11.60
N ILE A 49 -1.65 -2.48 10.53
CA ILE A 49 -0.36 -3.14 10.30
C ILE A 49 0.71 -2.09 10.61
N VAL A 50 1.53 -2.39 11.61
CA VAL A 50 2.63 -1.51 12.04
C VAL A 50 3.92 -2.12 11.50
N ASP A 51 4.57 -1.42 10.59
CA ASP A 51 5.88 -1.82 10.08
C ASP A 51 6.98 -1.40 11.05
N GLU A 52 8.03 -2.22 11.16
CA GLU A 52 9.20 -1.87 11.95
C GLU A 52 10.04 -0.80 11.26
N PRO A 53 10.40 0.30 11.95
CA PRO A 53 11.23 1.34 11.36
C PRO A 53 12.56 0.80 10.84
N GLY A 54 12.86 1.04 9.55
CA GLY A 54 14.11 0.63 8.92
C GLY A 54 14.10 -0.78 8.31
N GLN A 55 13.06 -1.58 8.53
CA GLN A 55 12.87 -2.81 7.77
C GLN A 55 12.06 -2.55 6.49
N PRO A 56 12.49 -3.08 5.33
CA PRO A 56 11.65 -3.12 4.15
C PRO A 56 10.40 -4.00 4.38
N ASP A 57 9.31 -3.64 3.73
CA ASP A 57 8.11 -4.47 3.70
C ASP A 57 8.43 -5.91 3.27
N GLY A 58 8.03 -6.88 4.10
CA GLY A 58 8.22 -8.31 3.81
C GLY A 58 9.66 -8.81 3.97
N ALA A 59 10.53 -8.10 4.72
CA ALA A 59 11.91 -8.51 4.98
C ALA A 59 12.04 -9.93 5.57
N GLU A 60 11.04 -10.38 6.33
CA GLU A 60 10.99 -11.72 6.93
C GLU A 60 10.14 -12.73 6.12
N GLY A 61 9.48 -12.28 5.04
CA GLY A 61 8.65 -13.13 4.19
C GLY A 61 9.48 -14.00 3.26
N PRO A 62 8.92 -15.11 2.74
CA PRO A 62 9.56 -15.81 1.63
C PRO A 62 9.76 -14.83 0.48
N GLY A 63 10.96 -14.87 -0.11
CA GLY A 63 11.29 -14.05 -1.28
C GLY A 63 10.31 -14.30 -2.43
N SER A 64 10.33 -13.42 -3.43
CA SER A 64 9.51 -13.62 -4.62
C SER A 64 9.85 -14.93 -5.32
N MET A 65 8.83 -15.60 -5.85
CA MET A 65 9.01 -16.78 -6.68
C MET A 65 9.87 -16.43 -7.90
N LEU A 66 10.60 -17.43 -8.40
CA LEU A 66 11.25 -17.30 -9.70
C LEU A 66 10.18 -17.20 -10.79
N SER A 67 10.50 -16.55 -11.91
CA SER A 67 9.54 -16.40 -13.00
C SER A 67 10.17 -16.41 -14.39
N ARG A 68 9.34 -16.75 -15.37
CA ARG A 68 9.65 -16.64 -16.81
C ARG A 68 8.51 -15.86 -17.51
N PRO A 69 8.77 -14.65 -18.05
CA PRO A 69 10.04 -13.92 -18.03
C PRO A 69 10.55 -13.56 -16.62
N LYS A 70 11.86 -13.37 -16.48
CA LYS A 70 12.49 -13.03 -15.18
C LYS A 70 11.90 -11.72 -14.62
N GLY A 71 11.53 -11.75 -13.34
CA GLY A 71 11.02 -10.58 -12.60
C GLY A 71 9.51 -10.39 -12.63
N CYS A 72 8.76 -11.15 -13.44
CA CYS A 72 7.30 -11.02 -13.52
C CYS A 72 6.56 -11.41 -12.22
N ALA A 73 7.06 -12.35 -11.42
CA ALA A 73 6.37 -12.77 -10.19
C ALA A 73 6.22 -11.66 -9.12
N ASN A 74 7.07 -10.63 -9.15
CA ASN A 74 7.04 -9.54 -8.16
C ASN A 74 7.02 -8.15 -8.81
N VAL A 75 6.73 -8.07 -10.10
CA VAL A 75 7.03 -6.87 -10.90
C VAL A 75 6.34 -5.61 -10.39
N LEU A 76 5.08 -5.71 -9.95
CA LEU A 76 4.31 -4.55 -9.47
C LEU A 76 4.88 -4.03 -8.14
N THR A 77 5.29 -4.94 -7.26
CA THR A 77 5.94 -4.60 -6.00
C THR A 77 7.30 -3.93 -6.24
N GLU A 78 8.09 -4.42 -7.21
CA GLU A 78 9.38 -3.80 -7.54
C GLU A 78 9.21 -2.38 -8.10
N VAL A 79 8.24 -2.15 -8.99
CA VAL A 79 7.93 -0.79 -9.49
C VAL A 79 7.60 0.17 -8.33
N ILE A 80 6.83 -0.28 -7.33
CA ILE A 80 6.50 0.56 -6.15
C ILE A 80 7.76 0.85 -5.33
N LYS A 81 8.61 -0.14 -5.11
CA LYS A 81 9.86 0.00 -4.34
C LYS A 81 10.84 0.96 -5.00
N GLU A 82 10.95 0.94 -6.32
CA GLU A 82 11.87 1.80 -7.08
C GLU A 82 11.55 3.30 -6.90
N THR A 83 10.27 3.65 -6.78
CA THR A 83 9.82 5.03 -6.62
C THR A 83 9.44 5.36 -5.16
N ALA A 84 9.79 4.51 -4.19
CA ALA A 84 9.31 4.65 -2.82
C ALA A 84 10.00 5.77 -2.05
N GLU A 85 9.22 6.64 -1.40
CA GLU A 85 9.73 7.47 -0.32
C GLU A 85 9.99 6.60 0.91
N ARG A 86 11.23 6.64 1.42
CA ARG A 86 11.65 5.87 2.59
C ARG A 86 11.58 6.72 3.84
N GLY A 87 11.11 6.12 4.94
CA GLY A 87 11.19 6.71 6.27
C GLY A 87 9.94 6.48 7.12
N PRO A 88 10.02 6.63 8.45
CA PRO A 88 8.86 6.49 9.32
C PRO A 88 7.71 7.41 8.89
N GLY A 89 6.53 6.82 8.71
CA GLY A 89 5.33 7.55 8.33
C GLY A 89 5.16 7.82 6.83
N SER A 90 6.01 7.25 5.96
CA SER A 90 5.82 7.31 4.51
C SER A 90 4.68 6.38 4.04
N ALA A 91 4.43 5.29 4.78
CA ALA A 91 3.31 4.39 4.55
C ALA A 91 2.47 4.19 5.81
N ALA A 92 1.18 3.95 5.63
CA ALA A 92 0.26 3.53 6.68
C ALA A 92 -0.60 2.37 6.14
N LYS A 93 -0.78 1.32 6.95
CA LYS A 93 -1.42 0.08 6.51
C LYS A 93 -2.49 -0.42 7.47
N TYR A 94 -3.46 -1.12 6.92
CA TYR A 94 -4.41 -1.92 7.68
C TYR A 94 -4.80 -3.19 6.93
N ALA A 95 -5.33 -4.16 7.66
CA ALA A 95 -6.01 -5.32 7.13
C ALA A 95 -7.50 -5.30 7.53
N ALA A 96 -8.35 -5.73 6.61
CA ALA A 96 -9.75 -6.05 6.86
C ALA A 96 -10.00 -7.49 6.38
N ALA A 97 -10.34 -8.37 7.32
CA ALA A 97 -10.60 -9.77 7.04
C ALA A 97 -12.11 -10.07 7.11
N TYR A 98 -12.55 -10.78 6.08
CA TYR A 98 -13.89 -11.32 5.86
C TYR A 98 -13.77 -12.83 5.73
N ASP A 99 -14.87 -13.56 5.92
CA ASP A 99 -14.94 -14.93 5.39
C ASP A 99 -15.01 -14.86 3.86
N GLY A 100 -13.96 -15.33 3.20
CA GLY A 100 -13.80 -15.30 1.75
C GLY A 100 -12.69 -14.36 1.27
N ALA A 101 -12.21 -13.42 2.10
CA ALA A 101 -11.14 -12.51 1.70
C ALA A 101 -10.37 -11.89 2.88
N ARG A 102 -9.04 -11.81 2.74
CA ARG A 102 -8.20 -10.90 3.53
C ARG A 102 -7.75 -9.75 2.63
N ILE A 103 -8.18 -8.54 2.95
CA ILE A 103 -7.83 -7.32 2.23
C ILE A 103 -6.75 -6.58 3.02
N VAL A 104 -5.64 -6.26 2.37
CA VAL A 104 -4.59 -5.39 2.91
C VAL A 104 -4.61 -4.10 2.11
N MET A 105 -4.59 -2.97 2.81
CA MET A 105 -4.58 -1.65 2.20
C MET A 105 -3.38 -0.87 2.69
N THR A 106 -2.74 -0.18 1.78
CA THR A 106 -1.58 0.68 2.04
C THR A 106 -1.85 2.06 1.48
N VAL A 107 -1.73 3.07 2.32
CA VAL A 107 -1.73 4.48 1.91
C VAL A 107 -0.30 5.00 2.01
N LEU A 108 0.12 5.74 0.99
CA LEU A 108 1.46 6.28 0.82
C LEU A 108 1.42 7.81 0.89
N SER A 109 2.47 8.41 1.43
CA SER A 109 2.66 9.87 1.47
C SER A 109 3.07 10.46 0.12
N TRP A 110 3.29 9.61 -0.88
CA TRP A 110 3.74 9.97 -2.23
C TRP A 110 2.89 9.31 -3.31
N ASN A 111 3.07 9.76 -4.55
CA ASN A 111 2.37 9.24 -5.71
C ASN A 111 3.08 8.02 -6.30
N LEU A 112 2.30 7.05 -6.75
CA LEU A 112 2.76 5.91 -7.54
C LEU A 112 3.03 6.31 -9.00
N ASP A 113 3.99 5.66 -9.65
CA ASP A 113 4.12 5.67 -11.10
C ASP A 113 3.11 4.69 -11.73
N LEU A 114 1.88 5.19 -11.95
CA LEU A 114 0.81 4.38 -12.52
C LEU A 114 1.10 3.96 -13.97
N ALA A 115 1.90 4.74 -14.71
CA ALA A 115 2.26 4.39 -16.08
C ALA A 115 3.23 3.19 -16.09
N ALA A 116 4.24 3.21 -15.23
CA ALA A 116 5.15 2.08 -15.05
C ALA A 116 4.43 0.83 -14.54
N LEU A 117 3.49 0.98 -13.60
CA LEU A 117 2.67 -0.13 -13.10
C LEU A 117 1.83 -0.76 -14.21
N LYS A 118 1.17 0.06 -15.05
CA LYS A 118 0.39 -0.44 -16.19
C LYS A 118 1.27 -1.15 -17.21
N ALA A 119 2.39 -0.55 -17.60
CA ALA A 119 3.33 -1.17 -18.53
C ALA A 119 3.91 -2.49 -17.98
N ALA A 120 4.17 -2.57 -16.67
CA ALA A 120 4.61 -3.79 -16.02
C ALA A 120 3.53 -4.89 -16.02
N ALA A 121 2.27 -4.53 -15.70
CA ALA A 121 1.15 -5.46 -15.74
C ALA A 121 0.91 -6.02 -17.15
N GLU A 122 1.00 -5.18 -18.18
CA GLU A 122 0.86 -5.58 -19.59
C GLU A 122 2.00 -6.48 -20.05
N ARG A 123 3.25 -6.13 -19.72
CA ARG A 123 4.42 -6.96 -20.03
C ARG A 123 4.35 -8.34 -19.36
N CYS A 124 3.84 -8.40 -18.14
CA CYS A 124 3.69 -9.62 -17.36
C CYS A 124 2.22 -10.10 -17.32
N ALA A 125 1.47 -9.90 -18.42
CA ALA A 125 0.09 -10.35 -18.54
C ALA A 125 -0.03 -11.90 -18.52
N LYS A 126 1.01 -12.60 -18.99
CA LYS A 126 1.14 -14.06 -18.92
C LYS A 126 2.58 -14.40 -18.58
N PHE A 127 2.79 -15.21 -17.55
CA PHE A 127 4.12 -15.69 -17.16
C PHE A 127 4.00 -17.00 -16.39
N GLU A 128 5.12 -17.66 -16.17
CA GLU A 128 5.21 -18.81 -15.28
C GLU A 128 5.96 -18.42 -14.01
N ALA A 129 5.50 -18.90 -12.86
CA ALA A 129 6.23 -18.84 -11.60
C ALA A 129 6.73 -20.23 -11.21
N PHE A 130 7.83 -20.28 -10.47
CA PHE A 130 8.48 -21.53 -10.06
C PHE A 130 8.84 -21.47 -8.58
N PHE A 131 8.60 -22.58 -7.86
CA PHE A 131 9.06 -22.72 -6.48
C PHE A 131 10.58 -22.94 -6.42
N ASP A 132 11.11 -23.69 -7.39
CA ASP A 132 12.53 -23.92 -7.60
C ASP A 132 12.87 -24.01 -9.10
N PRO A 133 14.14 -23.84 -9.51
CA PRO A 133 14.53 -23.83 -10.92
C PRO A 133 14.20 -25.10 -11.72
N ASN A 134 13.97 -26.23 -11.06
CA ASN A 134 13.71 -27.53 -11.68
C ASN A 134 12.23 -27.93 -11.61
N SER A 135 11.39 -27.16 -10.92
CA SER A 135 9.94 -27.40 -10.82
C SER A 135 9.20 -27.14 -12.13
N GLU A 136 8.05 -27.79 -12.30
CA GLU A 136 7.10 -27.42 -13.36
C GLU A 136 6.59 -25.99 -13.13
N GLY A 137 6.52 -25.21 -14.20
CA GLY A 137 6.06 -23.83 -14.15
C GLY A 137 4.59 -23.73 -13.81
N ILE A 138 4.25 -22.85 -12.88
CA ILE A 138 2.87 -22.53 -12.54
C ILE A 138 2.41 -21.39 -13.44
N PRO A 139 1.47 -21.61 -14.37
CA PRO A 139 1.00 -20.55 -15.24
C PRO A 139 0.23 -19.51 -14.44
N ILE A 140 0.61 -18.25 -14.64
CA ILE A 140 -0.02 -17.08 -14.06
C ILE A 140 -0.50 -16.15 -15.17
N THR A 141 -1.73 -15.65 -15.02
CA THR A 141 -2.31 -14.63 -15.91
C THR A 141 -2.67 -13.40 -15.09
N THR A 142 -2.27 -12.23 -15.55
CA THR A 142 -2.67 -10.92 -15.02
C THR A 142 -3.69 -10.31 -15.97
N THR A 143 -4.88 -9.95 -15.47
CA THR A 143 -5.98 -9.40 -16.25
C THR A 143 -6.47 -8.10 -15.62
N GLU A 144 -6.68 -7.06 -16.42
CA GLU A 144 -7.23 -5.79 -15.96
C GLU A 144 -8.70 -5.96 -15.53
N LEU A 145 -9.06 -5.35 -14.40
CA LEU A 145 -10.40 -5.39 -13.85
C LEU A 145 -11.14 -4.08 -14.13
N PRO A 146 -12.39 -4.12 -14.61
CA PRO A 146 -13.23 -2.94 -14.70
C PRO A 146 -13.76 -2.53 -13.32
N GLY A 147 -14.36 -1.34 -13.23
CA GLY A 147 -15.18 -0.94 -12.09
C GLY A 147 -14.52 0.02 -11.10
N LEU A 148 -13.30 0.48 -11.36
CA LEU A 148 -12.76 1.68 -10.72
C LEU A 148 -12.94 2.91 -11.62
N GLU A 149 -12.85 4.08 -11.01
CA GLU A 149 -12.93 5.36 -11.73
C GLU A 149 -11.68 5.62 -12.59
N ALA A 150 -11.77 6.63 -13.47
CA ALA A 150 -10.65 7.04 -14.31
C ALA A 150 -9.41 7.40 -13.46
N GLY A 151 -8.25 6.91 -13.88
CA GLY A 151 -6.97 7.13 -13.19
C GLY A 151 -6.67 6.12 -12.07
N ALA A 152 -7.51 5.11 -11.86
CA ALA A 152 -7.20 3.95 -11.06
C ALA A 152 -6.82 2.76 -11.94
N LEU A 153 -5.97 1.86 -11.43
CA LEU A 153 -5.65 0.58 -12.04
C LEU A 153 -6.17 -0.54 -11.13
N ALA A 154 -6.72 -1.60 -11.71
CA ALA A 154 -7.07 -2.81 -10.98
C ALA A 154 -6.74 -4.05 -11.80
N TYR A 155 -6.24 -5.09 -11.13
CA TYR A 155 -5.83 -6.33 -11.78
C TYR A 155 -6.25 -7.54 -10.95
N GLN A 156 -6.59 -8.62 -11.66
CA GLN A 156 -6.69 -9.97 -11.14
C GLN A 156 -5.49 -10.76 -11.62
N GLN A 157 -4.71 -11.32 -10.70
CA GLN A 157 -3.63 -12.24 -11.03
C GLN A 157 -4.05 -13.65 -10.62
N THR A 158 -4.27 -14.51 -11.61
CA THR A 158 -4.73 -15.88 -11.43
C THR A 158 -3.56 -16.83 -11.59
N MET A 159 -3.28 -17.57 -10.52
CA MET A 159 -2.38 -18.70 -10.50
C MET A 159 -3.20 -19.98 -10.70
N ASN A 160 -2.82 -20.81 -11.66
CA ASN A 160 -3.47 -22.10 -11.87
C ASN A 160 -2.56 -23.22 -11.40
N LEU A 161 -2.83 -23.75 -10.19
CA LEU A 161 -2.08 -24.85 -9.60
C LEU A 161 -2.92 -26.12 -9.67
N ASN A 162 -2.44 -27.17 -10.32
CA ASN A 162 -3.16 -28.45 -10.47
C ASN A 162 -4.60 -28.29 -11.02
N ASN A 163 -4.79 -27.43 -12.02
CA ASN A 163 -6.11 -27.06 -12.59
C ASN A 163 -7.08 -26.39 -11.59
N SER A 164 -6.59 -25.93 -10.44
CA SER A 164 -7.34 -25.13 -9.48
C SER A 164 -6.92 -23.66 -9.59
N PRO A 165 -7.76 -22.78 -10.15
CA PRO A 165 -7.47 -21.36 -10.21
C PRO A 165 -7.53 -20.76 -8.80
N ASN A 166 -6.52 -19.98 -8.45
CA ASN A 166 -6.48 -19.14 -7.27
C ASN A 166 -6.06 -17.73 -7.69
N SER A 167 -6.87 -16.73 -7.37
CA SER A 167 -6.67 -15.36 -7.85
C SER A 167 -6.41 -14.41 -6.69
N VAL A 168 -5.41 -13.56 -6.84
CA VAL A 168 -5.23 -12.37 -5.99
C VAL A 168 -5.69 -11.13 -6.77
N TYR A 169 -6.18 -10.13 -6.05
CA TYR A 169 -6.73 -8.91 -6.64
C TYR A 169 -5.94 -7.72 -6.14
N MET A 170 -5.62 -6.80 -7.04
CA MET A 170 -4.76 -5.64 -6.76
C MET A 170 -5.40 -4.38 -7.32
N ALA A 171 -5.24 -3.25 -6.63
CA ALA A 171 -5.71 -1.95 -7.11
C ALA A 171 -4.76 -0.83 -6.69
N PHE A 172 -4.65 0.21 -7.51
CA PHE A 172 -3.69 1.31 -7.36
C PHE A 172 -4.33 2.62 -7.79
N GLN A 173 -4.12 3.69 -7.01
CA GLN A 173 -4.61 5.02 -7.37
C GLN A 173 -3.84 6.14 -6.65
N ASN A 174 -3.60 7.23 -7.36
CA ASN A 174 -3.10 8.48 -6.78
C ASN A 174 -4.29 9.38 -6.40
N VAL A 175 -4.23 9.99 -5.22
CA VAL A 175 -5.21 10.95 -4.68
C VAL A 175 -4.48 12.19 -4.17
N GLY A 176 -4.45 13.23 -5.01
CA GLY A 176 -3.69 14.45 -4.73
C GLY A 176 -2.18 14.17 -4.66
N ARG A 177 -1.61 14.33 -3.46
CA ARG A 177 -0.18 14.07 -3.18
C ARG A 177 0.08 12.72 -2.51
N LYS A 178 -0.98 11.94 -2.27
CA LYS A 178 -0.93 10.62 -1.62
C LYS A 178 -1.26 9.55 -2.65
N ALA A 179 -0.92 8.32 -2.36
CA ALA A 179 -1.42 7.18 -3.12
C ALA A 179 -2.06 6.13 -2.21
N VAL A 180 -2.86 5.26 -2.81
CA VAL A 180 -3.37 4.05 -2.19
C VAL A 180 -3.13 2.88 -3.12
N PHE A 181 -2.68 1.77 -2.54
CA PHE A 181 -2.77 0.47 -3.18
C PHE A 181 -3.31 -0.57 -2.22
N GLY A 182 -3.99 -1.56 -2.77
CA GLY A 182 -4.57 -2.64 -1.98
C GLY A 182 -4.37 -3.98 -2.66
N ILE A 183 -4.35 -5.03 -1.85
CA ILE A 183 -4.29 -6.42 -2.30
C ILE A 183 -5.35 -7.22 -1.53
N ALA A 184 -6.11 -8.06 -2.23
CA ALA A 184 -7.00 -9.02 -1.62
C ALA A 184 -6.56 -10.46 -1.92
N PHE A 185 -6.43 -11.24 -0.86
CA PHE A 185 -6.16 -12.67 -0.90
C PHE A 185 -7.44 -13.43 -0.58
N PRO A 186 -7.90 -14.34 -1.46
CA PRO A 186 -9.06 -15.19 -1.16
C PRO A 186 -8.71 -16.17 -0.04
N GLY A 187 -9.70 -16.50 0.78
CA GLY A 187 -9.56 -17.50 1.83
C GLY A 187 -10.80 -17.57 2.70
N SER A 188 -11.33 -18.77 2.91
CA SER A 188 -12.44 -18.94 3.84
C SER A 188 -11.93 -18.87 5.29
N ASN A 189 -12.68 -18.16 6.12
CA ASN A 189 -12.51 -18.15 7.56
C ASN A 189 -13.90 -18.12 8.20
N PRO A 190 -14.51 -19.28 8.49
CA PRO A 190 -15.88 -19.36 8.98
C PRO A 190 -16.06 -18.75 10.39
N ARG A 191 -14.97 -18.38 11.08
CA ARG A 191 -15.03 -17.64 12.36
C ARG A 191 -15.39 -16.16 12.16
N ILE A 192 -15.28 -15.64 10.95
CA ILE A 192 -15.65 -14.27 10.59
C ILE A 192 -17.07 -14.29 10.01
N THR A 193 -17.98 -13.52 10.60
CA THR A 193 -19.40 -13.56 10.19
C THR A 193 -19.66 -12.72 8.94
N ALA A 194 -18.89 -11.65 8.72
CA ALA A 194 -18.95 -10.85 7.51
C ALA A 194 -18.38 -11.61 6.32
N LYS A 195 -19.16 -11.74 5.24
CA LYS A 195 -18.77 -12.45 4.01
C LYS A 195 -18.16 -11.50 2.99
N ALA A 196 -17.25 -12.01 2.18
CA ALA A 196 -16.72 -11.31 1.01
C ALA A 196 -17.05 -12.06 -0.30
N SER A 197 -17.33 -11.28 -1.34
CA SER A 197 -17.39 -11.74 -2.72
C SER A 197 -16.33 -10.97 -3.51
N LEU A 198 -15.28 -11.65 -3.96
CA LEU A 198 -14.23 -11.04 -4.77
C LEU A 198 -14.59 -11.05 -6.26
N PRO A 199 -14.24 -10.01 -7.02
CA PRO A 199 -13.49 -8.82 -6.61
C PRO A 199 -14.32 -7.72 -5.92
N GLN A 200 -15.65 -7.80 -5.91
CA GLN A 200 -16.55 -6.69 -5.57
C GLN A 200 -16.33 -6.12 -4.15
N THR A 201 -16.19 -6.98 -3.14
CA THR A 201 -15.91 -6.53 -1.77
C THR A 201 -14.59 -5.76 -1.70
N PHE A 202 -13.55 -6.23 -2.40
CA PHE A 202 -12.26 -5.56 -2.45
C PHE A 202 -12.35 -4.19 -3.13
N LEU A 203 -12.95 -4.12 -4.33
CA LEU A 203 -13.12 -2.85 -5.05
C LEU A 203 -13.96 -1.84 -4.25
N GLY A 204 -14.98 -2.32 -3.52
CA GLY A 204 -15.78 -1.50 -2.61
C GLY A 204 -14.98 -0.90 -1.45
N VAL A 205 -14.14 -1.70 -0.80
CA VAL A 205 -13.23 -1.25 0.28
C VAL A 205 -12.20 -0.26 -0.27
N PHE A 206 -11.61 -0.56 -1.43
CA PHE A 206 -10.67 0.34 -2.09
C PHE A 206 -11.29 1.70 -2.40
N ALA A 207 -12.47 1.72 -3.03
CA ALA A 207 -13.19 2.95 -3.31
C ALA A 207 -13.54 3.73 -2.03
N LYS A 208 -13.84 3.05 -0.92
CA LYS A 208 -14.09 3.69 0.38
C LYS A 208 -12.83 4.37 0.92
N GLN A 209 -11.67 3.72 0.82
CA GLN A 209 -10.39 4.32 1.20
C GLN A 209 -10.07 5.55 0.35
N VAL A 210 -10.26 5.47 -0.97
CA VAL A 210 -10.06 6.61 -1.89
C VAL A 210 -10.95 7.79 -1.50
N ARG A 211 -12.22 7.55 -1.19
CA ARG A 211 -13.13 8.61 -0.71
C ARG A 211 -12.65 9.25 0.59
N LYS A 212 -12.17 8.47 1.56
CA LYS A 212 -11.61 9.01 2.81
C LYS A 212 -10.38 9.90 2.55
N LEU A 213 -9.50 9.50 1.62
CA LEU A 213 -8.34 10.32 1.23
C LEU A 213 -8.73 11.65 0.58
N ARG A 214 -9.83 11.68 -0.19
CA ARG A 214 -10.32 12.93 -0.80
C ARG A 214 -10.94 13.89 0.21
N ALA A 215 -11.50 13.35 1.28
CA ALA A 215 -12.11 14.13 2.36
C ALA A 215 -11.09 14.60 3.42
N SER A 216 -9.81 14.21 3.31
CA SER A 216 -8.75 14.44 4.30
C SER A 216 -7.77 15.53 3.91
#